data_AF-A0A6P6BFH3-F1
#
_entry.id   AF-A0A6P6BFH3-F1
#
_cell.length_a   1.000
_cell.length_b   1.000
_cell.length_c   1.000
_cell.angle_alpha   90.00
_cell.angle_beta   90.00
_cell.angle_gamma   90.00
#
_symmetry.space_group_name_H-M   'P 1'
#
loop_
_entity.id
_entity.type
_entity.pdbx_description
1 polymer ?
#
loop_
_entity_poly.entity_id
_entity_poly.type
_entity_poly.pdbx_seq_one_letter_code
_entity_poly.pdbx_strand_id
1 'polypeptide(L)'
;MHLDLEKLEQYLPLLENLIFHVDLVCSNHLVVHWISELKIRWSTALCSSSFFHLRGPKLFQIDNLRYELGMMLYLYAALLRERAMEILSADLVQSAALFKEAAGVFQHLANEGLTSLSVERPPETTPSMCTVMSLICLTEAQV
;
A
#
# COMPACT_ATOMS: atom_id res chain seq x y z
N MET A 1 -12.69 10.69 0.88
CA MET A 1 -12.39 9.60 1.82
C MET A 1 -13.33 8.42 1.69
N HIS A 2 -14.65 8.55 2.00
CA HIS A 2 -15.56 7.39 1.92
C HIS A 2 -15.66 6.77 0.51
N LEU A 3 -15.77 7.60 -0.53
CA LEU A 3 -15.78 7.13 -1.93
C LEU A 3 -14.43 6.54 -2.38
N ASP A 4 -13.33 6.99 -1.78
CA ASP A 4 -11.98 6.55 -2.16
C ASP A 4 -11.69 5.15 -1.58
N LEU A 5 -12.17 4.89 -0.35
CA LEU A 5 -12.11 3.57 0.27
C LEU A 5 -12.94 2.55 -0.51
N GLU A 6 -14.18 2.89 -0.87
CA GLU A 6 -15.07 1.99 -1.63
C GLU A 6 -14.48 1.59 -2.99
N LYS A 7 -13.89 2.56 -3.71
CA LYS A 7 -13.19 2.27 -4.97
C LYS A 7 -12.01 1.33 -4.76
N LEU A 8 -11.28 1.50 -3.66
CA LEU A 8 -10.12 0.68 -3.35
C LEU A 8 -10.52 -0.75 -2.98
N GLU A 9 -11.60 -0.91 -2.22
CA GLU A 9 -12.20 -2.20 -1.89
C GLU A 9 -12.69 -2.95 -3.13
N GLN A 10 -13.16 -2.24 -4.16
CA GLN A 10 -13.51 -2.85 -5.45
C GLN A 10 -12.29 -3.17 -6.31
N TYR A 11 -11.24 -2.35 -6.23
CA TYR A 11 -10.04 -2.50 -7.04
C TYR A 11 -9.14 -3.65 -6.57
N LEU A 12 -8.95 -3.80 -5.25
CA LEU A 12 -8.04 -4.79 -4.66
C LEU A 12 -8.35 -6.23 -5.14
N PRO A 13 -9.60 -6.72 -5.09
CA PRO A 13 -9.93 -8.06 -5.59
C PRO A 13 -9.69 -8.22 -7.08
N LEU A 14 -9.88 -7.17 -7.88
CA LEU A 14 -9.62 -7.22 -9.33
C LEU A 14 -8.11 -7.37 -9.60
N LEU A 15 -7.29 -6.62 -8.86
CA LEU A 15 -5.83 -6.69 -8.97
C LEU A 15 -5.29 -8.03 -8.50
N GLU A 16 -5.78 -8.55 -7.37
CA GLU A 16 -5.40 -9.87 -6.85
C GLU A 16 -5.75 -10.99 -7.85
N ASN A 17 -6.95 -10.95 -8.43
CA ASN A 17 -7.36 -11.92 -9.46
C ASN A 17 -6.48 -11.81 -10.72
N LEU A 18 -6.13 -10.59 -11.14
CA LEU A 18 -5.21 -10.38 -12.27
C LEU A 18 -3.84 -10.98 -11.97
N ILE A 19 -3.28 -10.72 -10.79
CA ILE A 19 -1.98 -11.28 -10.36
C ILE A 19 -2.03 -12.81 -10.38
N PHE A 20 -3.08 -13.40 -9.81
CA PHE A 20 -3.27 -14.85 -9.82
C PHE A 20 -3.26 -15.42 -11.24
N HIS A 21 -4.00 -14.83 -12.17
CA HIS A 21 -4.03 -15.30 -13.55
C HIS A 21 -2.71 -15.09 -14.27
N VAL A 22 -2.03 -13.97 -14.04
CA VAL A 22 -0.70 -13.67 -14.61
C VAL A 22 0.33 -14.69 -14.12
N ASP A 23 0.33 -15.03 -12.84
CA ASP A 23 1.26 -16.01 -12.27
C ASP A 23 1.06 -17.41 -12.89
N LEU A 24 -0.19 -17.79 -13.21
CA LEU A 24 -0.49 -19.05 -13.90
C LEU A 24 0.08 -19.13 -15.32
N VAL A 25 0.22 -17.99 -16.00
CA VAL A 25 0.73 -17.91 -17.38
C VAL A 25 2.12 -17.25 -17.46
N CYS A 26 2.86 -17.21 -16.35
CA CYS A 26 4.12 -16.47 -16.20
C CYS A 26 5.22 -16.85 -17.22
N SER A 27 5.11 -18.02 -17.86
CA SER A 27 6.02 -18.46 -18.92
C SER A 27 5.72 -17.85 -20.30
N ASN A 28 4.61 -17.13 -20.46
CA ASN A 28 4.23 -16.51 -21.73
C ASN A 28 4.98 -15.18 -21.92
N HIS A 29 5.90 -15.15 -22.89
CA HIS A 29 6.71 -13.98 -23.20
C HIS A 29 5.89 -12.72 -23.53
N LEU A 30 4.68 -12.86 -24.08
CA LEU A 30 3.80 -11.71 -24.35
C LEU A 30 3.30 -11.07 -23.05
N VAL A 31 2.95 -11.89 -22.06
CA VAL A 31 2.46 -11.41 -20.75
C VAL A 31 3.58 -10.71 -19.99
N VAL A 32 4.79 -11.28 -20.01
CA VAL A 32 5.98 -10.65 -19.42
C VAL A 32 6.26 -9.29 -20.06
N HIS A 33 6.19 -9.21 -21.40
CA HIS A 33 6.37 -7.95 -22.13
C HIS A 33 5.28 -6.92 -21.79
N TRP A 34 4.01 -7.32 -21.71
CA TRP A 34 2.93 -6.42 -21.33
C TRP A 34 3.11 -5.85 -19.93
N ILE A 35 3.54 -6.66 -18.97
CA ILE A 35 3.79 -6.21 -17.58
C ILE A 35 4.93 -5.19 -17.55
N SER A 36 6.00 -5.40 -18.30
CA SER A 36 7.11 -4.44 -18.34
C SER A 36 6.75 -3.09 -18.96
N GLU A 37 5.67 -3.01 -19.76
CA GLU A 37 5.20 -1.76 -20.37
C GLU A 37 4.17 -0.99 -19.52
N LEU A 38 3.75 -1.52 -18.36
CA LEU A 38 2.71 -0.91 -17.52
C LEU A 38 3.09 0.47 -16.97
N LYS A 39 4.40 0.78 -16.85
CA LYS A 39 4.91 2.10 -16.39
C LYS A 39 4.30 2.51 -15.06
N ILE A 40 4.25 1.58 -14.12
CA ILE A 40 3.65 1.76 -12.79
C ILE A 40 4.55 2.68 -11.98
N ARG A 41 3.99 3.82 -11.53
CA ARG A 41 4.74 4.86 -10.83
C ARG A 41 4.03 5.29 -9.57
N TRP A 42 4.78 5.32 -8.48
CA TRP A 42 4.32 5.82 -7.20
C TRP A 42 5.21 6.95 -6.70
N SER A 43 4.58 8.00 -6.17
CA SER A 43 5.26 9.02 -5.39
C SER A 43 5.29 8.64 -3.92
N THR A 44 6.38 8.98 -3.26
CA THR A 44 6.54 8.87 -1.80
C THR A 44 6.20 10.21 -1.14
N ALA A 45 5.53 10.16 0.01
CA ALA A 45 5.32 11.33 0.87
C ALA A 45 6.47 11.48 1.88
N LEU A 46 7.21 10.40 2.14
CA LEU A 46 8.28 10.35 3.14
C LEU A 46 9.67 10.74 2.60
N CYS A 47 9.90 10.81 1.28
CA CYS A 47 11.12 11.44 0.77
C CYS A 47 10.95 12.94 0.66
N SER A 48 11.79 13.70 1.37
CA SER A 48 11.91 15.15 1.16
C SER A 48 12.32 15.45 -0.28
N SER A 49 11.65 16.41 -0.92
CA SER A 49 12.23 17.12 -2.04
C SER A 49 13.56 17.74 -1.57
N SER A 50 14.60 17.64 -2.40
CA SER A 50 15.91 18.25 -2.10
C SER A 50 15.74 19.71 -1.67
N PHE A 51 16.60 20.18 -0.76
CA PHE A 51 16.65 21.56 -0.24
C PHE A 51 16.61 22.65 -1.33
N PHE A 52 17.00 22.32 -2.56
CA PHE A 52 16.74 23.13 -3.74
C PHE A 52 15.47 22.61 -4.42
N HIS A 53 14.37 23.37 -4.34
CA HIS A 53 13.03 23.12 -4.86
C HIS A 53 12.93 22.94 -6.40
N LEU A 54 13.96 22.40 -7.06
CA LEU A 54 14.05 22.24 -8.51
C LEU A 54 13.67 20.82 -8.99
N ARG A 55 13.43 19.88 -8.08
CA ARG A 55 13.00 18.50 -8.42
C ARG A 55 11.71 18.17 -7.69
N GLY A 56 10.67 17.81 -8.46
CA GLY A 56 9.38 17.35 -7.96
C GLY A 56 9.48 16.10 -7.07
N PRO A 57 8.34 15.60 -6.54
CA PRO A 57 8.34 14.44 -5.66
C PRO A 57 9.06 13.26 -6.33
N LYS A 58 9.87 12.53 -5.56
CA LYS A 58 10.61 11.39 -6.08
C LYS A 58 9.61 10.32 -6.54
N LEU A 59 9.62 10.01 -7.82
CA LEU A 59 8.81 8.95 -8.41
C LEU A 59 9.62 7.66 -8.46
N PHE A 60 9.02 6.58 -7.98
CA PHE A 60 9.55 5.23 -8.10
C PHE A 60 8.75 4.51 -9.18
N GLN A 61 9.42 4.17 -10.28
CA GLN A 61 8.81 3.32 -11.31
C GLN A 61 9.24 1.88 -11.07
N ILE A 62 8.27 1.01 -10.77
CA ILE A 62 8.51 -0.42 -10.58
C ILE A 62 7.38 -1.14 -11.31
N ASP A 63 7.69 -1.67 -12.49
CA ASP A 63 6.74 -2.31 -13.41
C ASP A 63 6.45 -3.75 -12.96
N ASN A 64 5.80 -3.87 -11.80
CA ASN A 64 5.49 -5.14 -11.17
C ASN A 64 4.12 -5.09 -10.48
N LEU A 65 3.23 -6.01 -10.84
CA LEU A 65 1.87 -6.06 -10.29
C LEU A 65 1.83 -6.34 -8.78
N ARG A 66 2.76 -7.13 -8.24
CA ARG A 66 2.86 -7.33 -6.78
C ARG A 66 3.29 -6.06 -6.06
N TYR A 67 4.14 -5.25 -6.70
CA TYR A 67 4.50 -3.94 -6.17
C TYR A 67 3.29 -3.00 -6.14
N GLU A 68 2.50 -2.96 -7.22
CA GLU A 68 1.23 -2.22 -7.27
C GLU A 68 0.28 -2.66 -6.16
N LEU A 69 0.09 -3.97 -5.99
CA LEU A 69 -0.76 -4.52 -4.92
C LEU A 69 -0.28 -4.06 -3.54
N GLY A 70 1.03 -4.15 -3.29
CA GLY A 70 1.62 -3.68 -2.04
C GLY A 70 1.38 -2.19 -1.77
N MET A 71 1.51 -1.34 -2.78
CA MET A 71 1.25 0.10 -2.66
C MET A 71 -0.25 0.38 -2.42
N MET A 72 -1.14 -0.35 -3.08
CA MET A 72 -2.59 -0.17 -2.95
C MET A 72 -3.10 -0.66 -1.59
N LEU A 73 -2.58 -1.77 -1.09
CA LEU A 73 -2.83 -2.24 0.28
C LEU A 73 -2.31 -1.25 1.32
N TYR A 74 -1.14 -0.64 1.09
CA TYR A 74 -0.61 0.39 1.98
C TYR A 74 -1.54 1.62 2.01
N LEU A 75 -2.00 2.08 0.85
CA LEU A 75 -2.96 3.17 0.73
C LEU A 75 -4.29 2.83 1.43
N TYR A 76 -4.75 1.59 1.30
CA TYR A 76 -5.97 1.11 1.95
C TYR A 76 -5.87 1.19 3.47
N ALA A 77 -4.78 0.64 4.04
CA ALA A 77 -4.53 0.71 5.46
C ALA A 77 -4.40 2.16 5.97
N ALA A 78 -3.77 3.04 5.19
CA ALA A 78 -3.66 4.45 5.52
C ALA A 78 -5.03 5.15 5.56
N LEU A 79 -5.91 4.88 4.59
CA LEU A 79 -7.26 5.44 4.54
C LEU A 79 -8.16 4.88 5.66
N LEU A 80 -8.04 3.58 5.99
CA LEU A 80 -8.71 2.99 7.15
C LEU A 80 -8.30 3.70 8.45
N ARG A 81 -7.00 3.92 8.63
CA ARG A 81 -6.48 4.65 9.80
C ARG A 81 -6.97 6.09 9.84
N GLU A 82 -6.96 6.80 8.71
CA GLU A 82 -7.47 8.17 8.63
C GLU A 82 -8.95 8.22 9.00
N ARG A 83 -9.75 7.28 8.48
CA ARG A 83 -11.16 7.16 8.82
C ARG A 83 -11.40 6.83 10.30
N ALA A 84 -10.57 5.97 10.88
CA ALA A 84 -10.62 5.64 12.31
C ALA A 84 -10.42 6.90 13.17
N MET A 85 -9.47 7.76 12.80
CA MET A 85 -9.22 9.03 13.49
C MET A 85 -10.40 10.00 13.37
N GLU A 86 -11.06 10.08 12.21
CA GLU A 86 -12.23 10.95 12.02
C GLU A 86 -13.39 10.58 12.96
N ILE A 87 -13.65 9.28 13.12
CA ILE A 87 -14.80 8.79 13.89
C ILE A 87 -14.47 8.54 15.36
N LEU A 88 -13.20 8.65 15.78
CA LEU A 88 -12.73 8.35 17.13
C LEU A 88 -13.56 9.04 18.22
N SER A 89 -13.92 10.31 18.01
CA SER A 89 -14.72 11.09 18.97
C SER A 89 -16.21 10.72 19.01
N ALA A 90 -16.73 10.08 17.95
CA ALA A 90 -18.14 9.77 17.78
C ALA A 90 -18.45 8.31 18.12
N ASP A 91 -17.58 7.38 17.73
CA ASP A 91 -17.74 5.94 17.95
C ASP A 91 -16.37 5.27 18.18
N LEU A 92 -16.05 5.05 19.45
CA LEU A 92 -14.81 4.40 19.89
C LEU A 92 -14.75 2.94 19.42
N VAL A 93 -15.88 2.24 19.37
CA VAL A 93 -15.91 0.81 19.01
C VAL A 93 -15.61 0.64 17.53
N GLN A 94 -16.26 1.44 16.69
CA GLN A 94 -16.03 1.42 15.25
C GLN A 94 -14.63 1.94 14.90
N SER A 95 -14.16 2.99 15.58
CA SER A 95 -12.80 3.50 15.41
C SER A 95 -11.74 2.43 15.73
N ALA A 96 -11.86 1.77 16.88
CA ALA A 96 -10.95 0.69 17.27
C ALA A 96 -10.96 -0.50 16.31
N ALA A 97 -12.11 -0.82 15.70
CA ALA A 97 -12.21 -1.85 14.67
C ALA A 97 -11.41 -1.49 13.42
N LEU A 98 -11.56 -0.26 12.91
CA LEU A 98 -10.82 0.23 11.75
C LEU A 98 -9.31 0.30 12.00
N PHE A 99 -8.87 0.72 13.20
CA PHE A 99 -7.46 0.67 13.55
C PHE A 99 -6.90 -0.75 13.57
N LYS A 100 -7.63 -1.72 14.12
CA LYS A 100 -7.22 -3.13 14.12
C LYS A 100 -7.14 -3.70 12.70
N GLU A 101 -8.06 -3.30 11.84
CA GLU A 101 -8.05 -3.70 10.44
C GLU A 101 -6.84 -3.11 9.71
N ALA A 102 -6.60 -1.81 9.82
CA ALA A 102 -5.40 -1.15 9.27
C ALA A 102 -4.11 -1.81 9.79
N ALA A 103 -4.05 -2.12 11.08
CA ALA A 103 -2.91 -2.82 11.67
C ALA A 103 -2.67 -4.20 11.04
N GLY A 104 -3.74 -4.95 10.78
CA GLY A 104 -3.68 -6.26 10.13
C GLY A 104 -3.12 -6.17 8.70
N VAL A 105 -3.57 -5.18 7.93
CA VAL A 105 -3.07 -4.94 6.56
C VAL A 105 -1.60 -4.53 6.57
N PHE A 106 -1.19 -3.61 7.46
CA PHE A 106 0.22 -3.25 7.60
C PHE A 106 1.09 -4.44 8.04
N GLN A 107 0.61 -5.28 8.96
CA GLN A 107 1.32 -6.48 9.37
C GLN A 107 1.47 -7.48 8.23
N HIS A 108 0.43 -7.65 7.42
CA HIS A 108 0.46 -8.47 6.22
C HIS A 108 1.53 -7.98 5.24
N LEU A 109 1.57 -6.68 4.96
CA LEU A 109 2.60 -6.05 4.11
C LEU A 109 4.02 -6.20 4.66
N ALA A 110 4.19 -6.17 5.98
CA ALA A 110 5.48 -6.40 6.61
C ALA A 110 5.98 -7.85 6.38
N ASN A 111 5.05 -8.81 6.33
CA ASN A 111 5.34 -10.24 6.19
C ASN A 111 5.45 -10.70 4.73
N GLU A 112 4.68 -10.11 3.81
CA GLU A 112 4.61 -10.54 2.40
C GLU A 112 5.90 -10.35 1.61
N GLY A 113 6.95 -9.79 2.23
CA GLY A 113 8.27 -9.84 1.64
C GLY A 113 8.30 -9.17 0.27
N LEU A 114 7.58 -8.04 0.11
CA LEU A 114 7.75 -7.12 -1.02
C LEU A 114 9.25 -6.89 -1.29
N THR A 115 10.11 -7.04 -0.27
CA THR A 115 11.58 -7.03 -0.21
C THR A 115 12.34 -7.58 -1.41
N SER A 116 11.78 -8.46 -2.24
CA SER A 116 12.49 -9.01 -3.42
C SER A 116 12.38 -8.16 -4.70
N LEU A 117 11.54 -7.10 -4.73
CA LEU A 117 11.04 -6.56 -6.00
C LEU A 117 11.82 -5.38 -6.63
N SER A 118 12.75 -4.71 -5.91
CA SER A 118 13.63 -3.67 -6.50
C SER A 118 14.68 -3.16 -5.48
N VAL A 119 15.84 -2.72 -5.98
CA VAL A 119 16.93 -2.07 -5.21
C VAL A 119 16.54 -0.68 -4.71
N GLU A 120 15.62 -0.01 -5.41
CA GLU A 120 15.15 1.34 -5.06
C GLU A 120 13.65 1.29 -4.78
N ARG A 121 13.25 1.43 -3.50
CA ARG A 121 11.86 1.36 -3.05
C ARG A 121 11.46 2.62 -2.28
N PRO A 122 10.18 3.03 -2.32
CA PRO A 122 9.66 3.98 -1.36
C PRO A 122 9.88 3.52 0.09
N PRO A 123 10.28 4.42 1.01
CA PRO A 123 10.44 4.07 2.42
C PRO A 123 9.14 3.54 3.08
N GLU A 124 7.98 3.94 2.57
CA GLU A 124 6.64 3.52 3.01
C GLU A 124 6.47 1.99 2.98
N THR A 125 7.02 1.33 1.96
CA THR A 125 6.82 -0.11 1.73
C THR A 125 7.99 -0.98 2.23
N THR A 126 8.77 -0.43 3.16
CA THR A 126 9.76 -1.21 3.90
C THR A 126 9.05 -2.03 5.00
N PRO A 127 9.44 -3.30 5.22
CA PRO A 127 8.84 -4.11 6.29
C PRO A 127 8.91 -3.46 7.67
N SER A 128 10.00 -2.73 7.95
CA SER A 128 10.16 -1.96 9.18
C SER A 128 9.11 -0.87 9.32
N MET A 129 8.86 -0.09 8.26
CA MET A 129 7.86 0.97 8.28
C MET A 129 6.45 0.39 8.45
N CYS A 130 6.12 -0.67 7.71
CA CYS A 130 4.85 -1.38 7.86
C CYS A 130 4.66 -1.92 9.29
N THR A 131 5.70 -2.50 9.89
CA THR A 131 5.66 -2.96 11.29
C THR A 131 5.38 -1.82 12.26
N VAL A 132 6.08 -0.68 12.10
CA VAL A 132 5.86 0.51 12.93
C VAL A 132 4.41 1.01 12.78
N MET A 133 3.90 1.12 11.56
CA MET A 133 2.52 1.56 11.31
C MET A 133 1.50 0.59 11.91
N SER A 134 1.74 -0.73 11.84
CA SER A 134 0.89 -1.73 12.47
C SER A 134 0.83 -1.53 13.99
N LEU A 135 1.99 -1.35 14.64
CA LEU A 135 2.07 -1.10 16.07
C LEU A 135 1.37 0.21 16.47
N ILE A 136 1.55 1.29 15.70
CA ILE A 136 0.86 2.57 15.95
C ILE A 136 -0.66 2.35 15.93
N CYS A 137 -1.18 1.70 14.90
CA CYS A 137 -2.62 1.42 14.80
C CYS A 137 -3.12 0.55 15.96
N LEU A 138 -2.36 -0.47 16.38
CA LEU A 138 -2.72 -1.29 17.54
C LEU A 138 -2.73 -0.50 18.84
N THR A 139 -1.78 0.43 19.03
CA THR A 139 -1.78 1.30 20.20
C THR A 139 -2.94 2.29 20.18
N GLU A 140 -3.27 2.86 19.02
CA GLU A 140 -4.42 3.76 18.85
C GLU A 140 -5.76 3.03 19.09
N ALA A 141 -5.84 1.74 18.77
CA ALA A 141 -7.03 0.90 19.03
C ALA A 141 -7.24 0.52 20.51
N GLN A 142 -6.24 0.75 21.37
CA GLN A 142 -6.27 0.43 22.81
C GLN A 142 -6.67 1.63 23.68
N VAL A 143 -6.72 2.84 23.11
CA VAL A 143 -7.12 4.09 23.76
C VAL A 143 -8.64 4.18 23.83
#